data_AF-A0A8S0WRD8-F1
#
_entry.id   AF-A0A8S0WRD8-F1
#
_cell.length_a   1.000
_cell.length_b   1.000
_cell.length_c   1.000
_cell.angle_alpha   90.00
_cell.angle_beta   90.00
_cell.angle_gamma   90.00
#
_symmetry.space_group_name_H-M   'P 1'
#
loop_
_entity.id
_entity.type
_entity.pdbx_description
1 polymer ?
#
loop_
_entity_poly.entity_id
_entity_poly.type
_entity_poly.pdbx_seq_one_letter_code
_entity_poly.pdbx_strand_id
1 'polypeptide(L)'
;MPLNTTAMAIIESQRGNHEAFVFTFKGNPILRINGHAWRKARMRANLCQCRVHDLRHTFGRRLRAAGVSFENRQDLLGHKSSRITDHYCRAEIEELKQAVETLCRVNLA
;
A
#
# COMPACT_ATOMS: atom_id res chain seq x y z
N MET A 1 6.51 1.16 -7.53
CA MET A 1 5.33 1.57 -6.71
C MET A 1 5.80 2.45 -5.57
N PRO A 2 5.44 3.75 -5.58
CA PRO A 2 5.74 4.67 -4.48
C PRO A 2 5.06 4.31 -3.16
N LEU A 3 5.72 4.63 -2.06
CA LEU A 3 5.25 4.41 -0.69
C LEU A 3 5.07 5.75 0.01
N ASN A 4 4.01 5.86 0.83
CA ASN A 4 3.83 6.99 1.72
C ASN A 4 4.60 6.80 3.04
N THR A 5 4.70 7.87 3.81
CA THR A 5 5.46 7.91 5.07
C THR A 5 5.01 6.82 6.05
N THR A 6 3.70 6.56 6.17
CA THR A 6 3.19 5.51 7.07
C THR A 6 3.66 4.11 6.67
N ALA A 7 3.55 3.76 5.38
CA ALA A 7 4.00 2.46 4.89
C ALA A 7 5.53 2.31 5.00
N MET A 8 6.28 3.39 4.71
CA MET A 8 7.73 3.41 4.84
C MET A 8 8.16 3.19 6.29
N ALA A 9 7.55 3.88 7.24
CA ALA A 9 7.86 3.72 8.67
C ALA A 9 7.65 2.28 9.16
N ILE A 10 6.60 1.60 8.68
CA ILE A 10 6.38 0.18 8.99
C ILE A 10 7.52 -0.67 8.42
N ILE A 11 7.89 -0.49 7.15
CA ILE A 11 8.99 -1.25 6.52
C ILE A 11 10.30 -1.06 7.27
N GLU A 12 10.65 0.18 7.58
CA GLU A 12 11.89 0.49 8.30
C GLU A 12 11.90 -0.13 9.70
N SER A 13 10.76 -0.16 10.41
CA SER A 13 10.65 -0.84 11.70
C SER A 13 10.89 -2.35 11.65
N GLN A 14 10.77 -2.96 10.46
CA GLN A 14 10.97 -4.39 10.27
C GLN A 14 12.36 -4.74 9.69
N ARG A 15 13.10 -3.74 9.20
CA ARG A 15 14.40 -3.95 8.59
C ARG A 15 15.39 -4.49 9.64
N GLY A 16 16.21 -5.46 9.23
CA GLY A 16 17.18 -6.11 10.12
C GLY A 16 16.65 -7.32 10.91
N ASN A 17 15.32 -7.54 10.95
CA ASN A 17 14.74 -8.71 11.63
C ASN A 17 14.92 -10.04 10.88
N HIS A 18 15.28 -9.98 9.60
CA HIS A 18 15.59 -11.12 8.76
C HIS A 18 16.48 -10.67 7.59
N GLU A 19 17.38 -11.55 7.15
CA GLU A 19 18.39 -11.24 6.13
C GLU A 19 17.80 -10.86 4.76
N ALA A 20 16.78 -11.59 4.30
CA ALA A 20 16.15 -11.38 2.98
C ALA A 20 14.72 -10.79 2.97
N PHE A 21 13.92 -10.94 4.04
CA PHE A 21 12.48 -10.64 4.01
C PHE A 21 12.10 -9.55 5.02
N VAL A 22 11.29 -8.57 4.59
CA VAL A 22 10.79 -7.50 5.47
C VAL A 22 9.71 -8.01 6.43
N PHE A 23 8.81 -8.88 5.98
CA PHE A 23 7.73 -9.41 6.82
C PHE A 23 7.92 -10.88 7.14
N THR A 24 8.20 -11.17 8.41
CA THR A 24 8.46 -12.53 8.89
C THR A 24 7.69 -12.81 10.18
N PHE A 25 7.54 -14.09 10.50
CA PHE A 25 7.01 -14.56 11.77
C PHE A 25 7.85 -15.74 12.25
N LYS A 26 8.46 -15.61 13.43
CA LYS A 26 9.38 -16.61 13.99
C LYS A 26 10.47 -17.04 12.99
N GLY A 27 11.12 -16.05 12.35
CA GLY A 27 12.18 -16.27 11.37
C GLY A 27 11.71 -16.80 10.00
N ASN A 28 10.43 -17.08 9.80
CA ASN A 28 9.91 -17.57 8.52
C ASN A 28 9.20 -16.46 7.73
N PRO A 29 9.36 -16.39 6.40
CA PRO A 29 8.71 -15.37 5.59
C PRO A 29 7.19 -15.54 5.55
N ILE A 30 6.47 -14.42 5.61
CA ILE A 30 5.01 -14.41 5.42
C ILE A 30 4.72 -14.30 3.92
N LEU A 31 4.35 -15.42 3.29
CA LEU A 31 4.12 -15.49 1.83
C LEU A 31 2.67 -15.18 1.42
N ARG A 32 1.73 -15.18 2.36
CA ARG A 32 0.31 -14.95 2.09
C ARG A 32 -0.28 -13.97 3.10
N ILE A 33 -0.87 -12.89 2.59
CA ILE A 33 -1.50 -11.85 3.41
C ILE A 33 -2.81 -12.31 4.05
N ASN A 34 -3.61 -13.15 3.36
CA ASN A 34 -4.90 -13.62 3.86
C ASN A 34 -4.76 -14.82 4.84
N GLY A 35 -3.86 -14.70 5.81
CA GLY A 35 -3.59 -15.72 6.81
C GLY A 35 -4.26 -15.47 8.16
N HIS A 36 -3.88 -16.25 9.17
CA HIS A 36 -4.39 -16.12 10.54
C HIS A 36 -4.17 -14.74 11.15
N ALA A 37 -3.00 -14.14 10.89
CA ALA A 37 -2.66 -12.81 11.38
C ALA A 37 -3.65 -11.73 10.87
N TRP A 38 -4.00 -11.77 9.58
CA TRP A 38 -5.00 -10.88 9.00
C TRP A 38 -6.39 -11.09 9.62
N ARG A 39 -6.83 -12.34 9.74
CA ARG A 39 -8.12 -12.67 10.39
C ARG A 39 -8.20 -12.14 11.82
N LYS A 40 -7.13 -12.29 12.61
CA LYS A 40 -7.04 -11.73 13.96
C LYS A 40 -7.01 -10.20 13.95
N ALA A 41 -6.26 -9.58 13.05
CA ALA A 41 -6.18 -8.13 12.95
C ALA A 41 -7.55 -7.51 12.64
N ARG A 42 -8.28 -8.03 11.65
CA ARG A 42 -9.61 -7.50 11.30
C ARG A 42 -10.66 -7.71 12.41
N MET A 43 -10.57 -8.79 13.19
CA MET A 43 -11.46 -8.99 14.35
C MET A 43 -11.18 -7.96 15.44
N ARG A 44 -9.90 -7.71 15.77
CA ARG A 44 -9.52 -6.67 16.75
C ARG A 44 -9.94 -5.26 16.33
N ALA A 45 -10.04 -5.02 15.02
CA ALA A 45 -10.50 -3.75 14.46
C ALA A 45 -12.03 -3.68 14.27
N ASN A 46 -12.82 -4.67 14.73
CA ASN A 46 -14.27 -4.78 14.47
C ASN A 46 -14.65 -4.77 12.97
N LEU A 47 -13.77 -5.27 12.10
CA LEU A 47 -13.96 -5.37 10.65
C LEU A 47 -14.06 -6.84 10.21
N CYS A 48 -14.91 -7.63 10.86
CA CYS A 48 -14.99 -9.09 10.69
C CYS A 48 -15.22 -9.55 9.24
N GLN A 49 -15.91 -8.74 8.41
CA GLN A 49 -16.20 -9.05 7.01
C GLN A 49 -15.18 -8.46 6.02
N CYS A 50 -14.20 -7.67 6.49
CA CYS A 50 -13.21 -7.05 5.62
C CYS A 50 -12.26 -8.10 5.03
N ARG A 51 -12.17 -8.12 3.70
CA ARG A 51 -11.24 -8.93 2.91
C ARG A 51 -10.05 -8.06 2.53
N VAL A 52 -8.91 -8.70 2.24
CA VAL A 52 -7.70 -7.99 1.80
C VAL A 52 -7.96 -7.15 0.55
N HIS A 53 -8.76 -7.64 -0.40
CA HIS A 53 -9.13 -6.90 -1.60
C HIS A 53 -9.95 -5.63 -1.31
N ASP A 54 -10.71 -5.59 -0.21
CA ASP A 54 -11.48 -4.42 0.16
C ASP A 54 -10.54 -3.26 0.58
N LEU A 55 -9.36 -3.57 1.13
CA LEU A 55 -8.31 -2.57 1.38
C LEU A 55 -7.79 -1.95 0.08
N ARG A 56 -7.58 -2.78 -0.96
CA ARG A 56 -7.16 -2.30 -2.28
C ARG A 56 -8.23 -1.40 -2.92
N HIS A 57 -9.49 -1.78 -2.82
CA HIS A 57 -10.60 -0.92 -3.27
C HIS A 57 -10.66 0.39 -2.48
N THR A 58 -10.48 0.33 -1.16
CA THR A 58 -10.45 1.51 -0.28
C THR A 58 -9.30 2.45 -0.66
N PHE A 59 -8.10 1.91 -0.93
CA PHE A 59 -6.96 2.69 -1.41
C PHE A 59 -7.30 3.44 -2.71
N GLY A 60 -7.83 2.76 -3.72
CA GLY A 60 -8.24 3.40 -4.98
C GLY A 60 -9.36 4.45 -4.79
N ARG A 61 -10.31 4.21 -3.88
CA ARG A 61 -11.38 5.17 -3.55
C ARG A 61 -10.82 6.42 -2.86
N ARG A 62 -9.89 6.25 -1.93
CA ARG A 62 -9.25 7.38 -1.23
C ARG A 62 -8.41 8.23 -2.17
N LEU A 63 -7.64 7.61 -3.08
CA LEU A 63 -6.93 8.35 -4.12
C LEU A 63 -7.90 9.13 -5.02
N ARG A 64 -9.05 8.55 -5.37
CA ARG A 64 -10.08 9.27 -6.14
C ARG A 64 -10.58 10.50 -5.39
N ALA A 65 -10.88 10.33 -4.10
CA ALA A 65 -11.38 11.42 -3.25
C ALA A 65 -10.33 12.52 -3.05
N ALA A 66 -9.04 12.17 -3.06
CA ALA A 66 -7.92 13.11 -3.01
C ALA A 66 -7.62 13.78 -4.37
N GLY A 67 -8.45 13.57 -5.39
CA GLY A 67 -8.29 14.21 -6.71
C GLY A 67 -7.21 13.59 -7.61
N VAL A 68 -6.67 12.42 -7.27
CA VAL A 68 -5.65 11.75 -8.08
C VAL A 68 -6.26 11.26 -9.40
N SER A 69 -5.56 11.52 -10.50
CA SER A 69 -5.99 11.17 -11.86
C SER A 69 -6.28 9.68 -12.01
N PHE A 70 -7.05 9.31 -13.03
CA PHE A 70 -7.38 7.90 -13.25
C PHE A 70 -6.14 7.09 -13.62
N GLU A 71 -5.27 7.68 -14.44
CA GLU A 71 -4.01 7.13 -14.95
C GLU A 71 -3.07 6.84 -13.78
N ASN A 72 -2.83 7.83 -12.92
CA ASN A 72 -1.95 7.67 -11.76
C ASN A 72 -2.54 6.66 -10.75
N ARG A 73 -3.88 6.56 -10.64
CA ARG A 73 -4.51 5.51 -9.82
C ARG A 73 -4.33 4.11 -10.40
N GLN A 74 -4.34 3.94 -11.73
CA GLN A 74 -4.07 2.64 -12.35
C GLN A 74 -2.63 2.21 -12.08
N ASP A 75 -1.68 3.13 -12.23
CA ASP A 75 -0.27 2.91 -11.93
C ASP A 75 -0.06 2.58 -10.44
N LEU A 76 -0.72 3.31 -9.54
CA LEU A 76 -0.66 3.07 -8.10
C LEU A 76 -1.36 1.77 -7.67
N LEU A 77 -2.33 1.30 -8.43
CA LEU A 77 -2.93 -0.02 -8.20
C LEU A 77 -2.09 -1.12 -8.85
N GLY A 78 -1.10 -0.82 -9.68
CA GLY A 78 -0.37 -1.82 -10.45
C GLY A 78 -1.27 -2.55 -11.45
N HIS A 79 -2.27 -1.85 -11.99
CA HIS A 79 -2.94 -2.34 -13.20
C HIS A 79 -1.95 -2.25 -14.36
N LYS A 80 -1.99 -3.21 -15.30
CA LYS A 80 -1.27 -3.07 -16.58
C LYS A 80 -1.80 -1.82 -17.28
N SER A 81 -1.10 -0.71 -17.13
CA SER A 81 -1.27 0.51 -17.89
C SER A 81 -0.36 0.43 -19.11
N SER A 82 -0.84 0.87 -20.27
CA SER A 82 -0.03 0.95 -21.49
C SER A 82 1.19 1.87 -21.31
N ARG A 83 1.17 2.78 -20.31
CA ARG A 83 2.31 3.62 -19.91
C ARG A 83 3.41 2.88 -19.16
N ILE A 84 3.14 1.75 -18.50
CA ILE A 84 4.16 1.05 -17.67
C ILE A 84 5.34 0.54 -18.51
N THR A 85 5.13 0.41 -19.82
CA THR A 85 6.17 0.03 -20.78
C THR A 85 7.13 1.16 -21.15
N ASP A 86 6.80 2.41 -20.84
CA ASP A 86 7.64 3.58 -21.11
C ASP A 86 8.21 4.11 -19.80
N HIS A 87 9.51 4.34 -19.76
CA HIS A 87 10.27 4.75 -18.57
C HIS A 87 9.61 5.92 -17.83
N TYR A 88 9.25 5.74 -16.55
CA TYR A 88 8.87 6.86 -15.69
C TYR A 88 10.03 7.85 -15.58
N CYS A 89 9.76 9.11 -15.89
CA CYS A 89 10.69 10.18 -15.55
C CYS A 89 10.65 10.49 -14.05
N ARG A 90 11.68 11.19 -13.55
CA ARG A 90 11.79 11.57 -12.15
C ARG A 90 10.56 12.36 -11.65
N ALA A 91 9.99 13.22 -12.49
CA ALA A 91 8.84 14.03 -12.14
C ALA A 91 7.58 13.19 -11.90
N GLU A 92 7.31 12.20 -12.76
CA GLU A 92 6.18 11.28 -12.60
C GLU A 92 6.33 10.43 -11.33
N ILE A 93 7.54 9.95 -11.03
CA ILE A 93 7.79 9.21 -9.78
C ILE A 93 7.47 10.08 -8.57
N GLU A 94 7.87 11.35 -8.61
CA GLU A 94 7.61 12.29 -7.51
C GLU A 94 6.13 12.64 -7.38
N GLU A 95 5.41 12.79 -8.50
CA GLU A 95 3.96 12.98 -8.51
C GLU A 95 3.23 11.78 -7.88
N LEU A 96 3.61 10.56 -8.25
CA LEU A 96 3.02 9.34 -7.67
C LEU A 96 3.33 9.19 -6.17
N LYS A 97 4.52 9.62 -5.71
CA LYS A 97 4.86 9.70 -4.27
C LYS A 97 3.98 10.70 -3.55
N GLN A 98 3.86 11.92 -4.08
CA GLN A 98 3.02 12.96 -3.50
C GLN A 98 1.56 12.50 -3.41
N ALA A 99 1.05 11.84 -4.45
CA ALA A 99 -0.30 11.29 -4.48
C ALA A 99 -0.57 10.31 -3.33
N VAL A 100 0.32 9.34 -3.08
CA VAL A 100 0.13 8.40 -1.95
C VAL A 100 0.32 9.06 -0.59
N GLU A 101 1.14 10.11 -0.51
CA GLU A 101 1.37 10.89 0.71
C GLU A 101 0.14 11.68 1.15
N THR A 102 -0.70 12.14 0.21
CA THR A 102 -1.96 12.81 0.56
C THR A 102 -2.84 11.94 1.45
N LEU A 103 -2.79 10.61 1.31
CA LEU A 103 -3.60 9.68 2.09
C LEU A 103 -3.21 9.61 3.57
N CYS A 104 -2.00 10.02 3.93
CA CYS A 104 -1.55 10.10 5.32
C CYS A 104 -2.17 11.31 6.04
N ARG A 105 -2.52 12.37 5.30
CA ARG A 105 -3.01 13.64 5.86
C ARG A 105 -4.52 13.66 6.09
N VAL A 106 -5.27 12.81 5.41
CA VAL A 106 -6.76 12.81 5.42
C VAL A 106 -7.36 12.14 6.67
N ASN A 107 -6.55 11.62 7.59
CA ASN A 107 -7.01 10.88 8.78
C ASN A 107 -6.82 11.60 10.13
N LEU A 108 -6.85 12.94 10.15
CA LEU A 108 -6.81 13.75 11.39
C LEU A 108 -8.11 14.54 11.66
N ALA A 109 -9.25 14.07 11.16
CA ALA A 109 -10.57 14.65 11.48
C ALA A 109 -11.46 13.61 12.17
#